data_AF-A0A3D5Z453-F1
#
_entry.id   AF-A0A3D5Z453-F1
#
_cell.length_a   1.000
_cell.length_b   1.000
_cell.length_c   1.000
_cell.angle_alpha   90.00
_cell.angle_beta   90.00
_cell.angle_gamma   90.00
#
_symmetry.space_group_name_H-M   'P 1'
#
loop_
_entity.id
_entity.type
_entity.pdbx_description
1 polymer ?
#
loop_
_entity_poly.entity_id
_entity_poly.type
_entity_poly.pdbx_seq_one_letter_code
_entity_poly.pdbx_strand_id
1 'polypeptide(L)'
;MPISVRRAAAILMDYLVVGSNGFAQVGDPDYFTKAKIELQILHEFLQVNYPVPDEFTSKVYYYIKAFNHDFGTYHEVVVIFDDLYLSTLEDSELESDNDLFDKFWNWFNSVESVDLESENLTVQIQQAYRNTLNIEKGDHLKVIRVA
;
A
#
# COMPACT_ATOMS: atom_id res chain seq x y z
N MET A 1 45.03 -10.26 17.78
CA MET A 1 43.64 -10.73 17.57
C MET A 1 42.95 -9.72 16.68
N PRO A 2 42.37 -10.08 15.51
CA PRO A 2 41.57 -9.13 14.76
C PRO A 2 40.12 -9.17 15.28
N ILE A 3 39.62 -7.98 15.59
CA ILE A 3 38.22 -7.72 15.95
C ILE A 3 37.41 -7.92 14.66
N SER A 4 36.53 -8.93 14.65
CA SER A 4 35.57 -9.14 13.57
C SER A 4 34.54 -8.01 13.60
N VAL A 5 34.69 -7.05 12.69
CA VAL A 5 33.66 -6.05 12.43
C VAL A 5 32.59 -6.74 11.58
N ARG A 6 31.54 -7.25 12.23
CA ARG A 6 30.30 -7.62 11.52
C ARG A 6 29.74 -6.34 10.90
N ARG A 7 30.00 -6.11 9.62
CA ARG A 7 29.23 -5.13 8.83
C ARG A 7 27.77 -5.60 8.89
N ALA A 8 26.89 -4.78 9.44
CA ALA A 8 25.46 -4.95 9.22
C ALA A 8 25.25 -4.91 7.70
N ALA A 9 24.72 -5.98 7.12
CA ALA A 9 24.20 -5.92 5.77
C ALA A 9 23.11 -4.84 5.78
N ALA A 10 23.30 -3.80 4.98
CA ALA A 10 22.23 -2.82 4.79
C ALA A 10 21.07 -3.59 4.17
N ILE A 11 19.93 -3.62 4.85
CA ILE A 11 18.71 -4.20 4.31
C ILE A 11 18.29 -3.29 3.15
N LEU A 12 18.33 -3.82 1.93
CA LEU A 12 17.88 -3.10 0.74
C LEU A 12 16.38 -3.35 0.61
N MET A 13 15.58 -2.37 1.04
CA MET A 13 14.14 -2.41 0.87
C MET A 13 13.80 -1.84 -0.50
N ASP A 14 13.07 -2.61 -1.30
CA ASP A 14 12.50 -2.15 -2.57
C ASP A 14 10.97 -2.25 -2.53
N TYR A 15 10.30 -1.85 -3.61
CA TYR A 15 8.85 -1.82 -3.68
C TYR A 15 8.29 -2.26 -5.03
N LEU A 16 7.14 -2.92 -4.98
CA LEU A 16 6.31 -3.21 -6.13
C LEU A 16 5.03 -2.39 -6.06
N VAL A 17 4.65 -1.76 -7.18
CA VAL A 17 3.43 -0.97 -7.25
C VAL A 17 2.23 -1.90 -7.37
N VAL A 18 1.23 -1.71 -6.50
CA VAL A 18 -0.06 -2.39 -6.62
C VAL A 18 -1.05 -1.48 -7.34
N GLY A 19 -1.08 -0.20 -6.95
CA GLY A 19 -1.83 0.84 -7.66
C GLY A 19 -2.81 1.61 -6.78
N SER A 20 -3.83 2.17 -7.44
CA SER A 20 -4.88 2.99 -6.83
C SER A 20 -6.24 2.69 -7.50
N ASN A 21 -7.32 3.33 -7.04
CA ASN A 21 -8.67 3.19 -7.60
C ASN A 21 -8.97 4.31 -8.62
N GLY A 22 -8.31 5.46 -8.50
CA GLY A 22 -8.49 6.59 -9.40
C GLY A 22 -9.64 7.53 -9.01
N PHE A 23 -10.24 7.37 -7.83
CA PHE A 23 -11.23 8.33 -7.31
C PHE A 23 -10.58 9.68 -6.95
N ALA A 24 -9.35 9.66 -6.44
CA ALA A 24 -8.54 10.83 -6.14
C ALA A 24 -7.63 11.20 -7.32
N GLN A 25 -8.01 12.24 -8.05
CA GLN A 25 -7.25 12.71 -9.21
C GLN A 25 -6.39 13.93 -8.86
N VAL A 26 -5.11 13.91 -9.26
CA VAL A 26 -4.20 15.04 -9.05
C VAL A 26 -4.74 16.28 -9.76
N GLY A 27 -4.73 17.42 -9.08
CA GLY A 27 -5.33 18.67 -9.55
C GLY A 27 -6.75 18.91 -9.05
N ASP A 28 -7.40 17.90 -8.47
CA ASP A 28 -8.64 18.09 -7.70
C ASP A 28 -8.33 18.89 -6.41
N PRO A 29 -9.10 19.95 -6.09
CA PRO A 29 -8.93 20.69 -4.83
C PRO A 29 -8.97 19.81 -3.57
N ASP A 30 -9.75 18.73 -3.62
CA ASP A 30 -9.94 17.80 -2.50
C ASP A 30 -9.01 16.57 -2.59
N TYR A 31 -8.01 16.59 -3.49
CA TYR A 31 -7.15 15.45 -3.81
C TYR A 31 -6.64 14.73 -2.55
N PHE A 32 -6.00 15.44 -1.62
CA PHE A 32 -5.39 14.82 -0.44
C PHE A 32 -6.42 14.15 0.47
N THR A 33 -7.61 14.74 0.61
CA THR A 33 -8.70 14.15 1.42
C THR A 33 -9.23 12.89 0.74
N LYS A 34 -9.47 12.95 -0.57
CA LYS A 34 -9.93 11.80 -1.36
C LYS A 34 -8.89 10.68 -1.35
N ALA A 35 -7.63 10.98 -1.61
CA ALA A 35 -6.52 10.03 -1.68
C ALA A 35 -6.34 9.32 -0.33
N LYS A 36 -6.42 10.05 0.78
CA LYS A 36 -6.33 9.44 2.12
C LYS A 36 -7.42 8.39 2.36
N ILE A 37 -8.66 8.71 1.99
CA ILE A 37 -9.81 7.79 2.18
C ILE A 37 -9.71 6.61 1.24
N GLU A 38 -9.45 6.87 -0.05
CA GLU A 38 -9.24 5.86 -1.07
C GLU A 38 -8.17 4.86 -0.64
N LEU A 39 -6.96 5.34 -0.36
CA LEU A 39 -5.82 4.48 -0.07
C LEU A 39 -5.97 3.73 1.26
N GLN A 40 -6.67 4.31 2.24
CA GLN A 40 -6.99 3.58 3.47
C GLN A 40 -7.90 2.38 3.18
N ILE A 41 -8.96 2.57 2.40
CA ILE A 41 -9.90 1.49 2.06
C ILE A 41 -9.20 0.41 1.22
N LEU A 42 -8.39 0.80 0.23
CA LEU A 42 -7.63 -0.15 -0.58
C LEU A 42 -6.62 -0.92 0.26
N HIS A 43 -5.91 -0.25 1.15
CA HIS A 43 -4.93 -0.88 2.04
C HIS A 43 -5.59 -1.90 2.98
N GLU A 44 -6.72 -1.55 3.61
CA GLU A 44 -7.49 -2.46 4.45
C GLU A 44 -8.05 -3.65 3.63
N PHE A 45 -8.59 -3.38 2.45
CA PHE A 45 -9.09 -4.42 1.55
C PHE A 45 -8.00 -5.43 1.18
N LEU A 46 -6.81 -4.95 0.78
CA LEU A 46 -5.68 -5.81 0.41
C LEU A 46 -5.17 -6.62 1.59
N GLN A 47 -5.04 -6.01 2.78
CA GLN A 47 -4.60 -6.71 3.98
C GLN A 47 -5.54 -7.85 4.39
N VAL A 48 -6.86 -7.67 4.22
CA VAL A 48 -7.86 -8.68 4.59
C VAL A 48 -7.96 -9.80 3.56
N ASN A 49 -7.96 -9.45 2.26
CA ASN A 49 -8.24 -10.43 1.21
C ASN A 49 -6.98 -11.10 0.65
N TYR A 50 -5.83 -10.42 0.74
CA TYR A 50 -4.54 -10.88 0.22
C TYR A 50 -3.44 -10.67 1.27
N PRO A 51 -3.56 -11.30 2.46
CA PRO A 51 -2.58 -11.14 3.51
C PRO A 51 -1.20 -11.58 3.03
N VAL A 52 -0.15 -10.89 3.50
CA VAL A 52 1.23 -11.32 3.28
C VAL A 52 1.41 -12.73 3.86
N PRO A 53 1.97 -13.70 3.11
CA PRO A 53 2.22 -15.04 3.64
C PRO A 53 3.12 -15.02 4.88
N ASP A 54 2.85 -15.90 5.84
CA ASP A 54 3.49 -15.91 7.16
C ASP A 54 5.03 -15.86 7.09
N GLU A 55 5.62 -16.57 6.14
CA GLU A 55 7.07 -16.65 5.92
C GLU A 55 7.71 -15.30 5.58
N PHE A 56 6.91 -14.36 5.04
CA PHE A 56 7.36 -13.04 4.60
C PHE A 56 6.97 -11.91 5.53
N THR A 57 6.18 -12.15 6.58
CA THR A 57 5.61 -11.08 7.45
C THR A 57 6.63 -10.16 8.13
N SER A 58 7.89 -10.60 8.26
CA SER A 58 8.98 -9.78 8.81
C SER A 58 9.77 -8.99 7.76
N LYS A 59 9.46 -9.21 6.47
CA LYS A 59 10.24 -8.73 5.31
C LYS A 59 9.41 -8.02 4.26
N VAL A 60 8.10 -8.26 4.29
CA VAL A 60 7.16 -7.80 3.27
C VAL A 60 5.94 -7.20 3.95
N TYR A 61 5.51 -6.03 3.50
CA TYR A 61 4.33 -5.36 4.04
C TYR A 61 3.72 -4.37 3.03
N TYR A 62 2.42 -4.16 3.13
CA TYR A 62 1.73 -3.10 2.38
C TYR A 62 2.10 -1.72 2.91
N TYR A 63 2.23 -0.75 2.01
CA TYR A 63 2.54 0.62 2.35
C TYR A 63 1.89 1.60 1.35
N ILE A 64 1.77 2.87 1.74
CA ILE A 64 1.31 3.94 0.86
C ILE A 64 2.52 4.78 0.48
N LYS A 65 2.88 4.78 -0.80
CA LYS A 65 4.04 5.51 -1.30
C LYS A 65 3.61 6.74 -2.09
N ALA A 66 4.30 7.85 -1.85
CA ALA A 66 4.18 9.08 -2.61
C ALA A 66 5.11 9.06 -3.83
N PHE A 67 4.59 9.46 -4.98
CA PHE A 67 5.29 9.58 -6.25
C PHE A 67 5.21 11.02 -6.75
N ASN A 68 6.35 11.61 -7.08
CA ASN A 68 6.41 12.98 -7.58
C ASN A 68 6.34 12.97 -9.11
N HIS A 69 5.44 13.78 -9.65
CA HIS A 69 5.33 14.07 -11.08
C HIS A 69 5.27 15.58 -11.30
N ASP A 70 5.44 16.03 -12.54
CA ASP A 70 5.40 17.45 -12.92
C ASP A 70 4.08 18.17 -12.57
N PHE A 71 3.01 17.40 -12.33
CA PHE A 71 1.67 17.91 -12.02
C PHE A 71 1.31 17.84 -10.54
N GLY A 72 2.22 17.32 -9.69
CA GLY A 72 2.02 17.16 -8.26
C GLY A 72 2.49 15.81 -7.74
N THR A 73 2.22 15.57 -6.47
CA THR A 73 2.53 14.30 -5.81
C THR A 73 1.28 13.44 -5.78
N TYR A 74 1.34 12.26 -6.37
CA TYR A 74 0.29 11.25 -6.26
C TYR A 74 0.71 10.15 -5.28
N HIS A 75 -0.24 9.31 -4.87
CA HIS A 75 -0.04 8.29 -3.86
C HIS A 75 -0.68 6.99 -4.30
N GLU A 76 0.01 5.88 -4.11
CA GLU A 76 -0.47 4.55 -4.48
C GLU A 76 -0.13 3.54 -3.38
N VAL A 77 -0.88 2.43 -3.37
CA VAL A 77 -0.53 1.28 -2.55
C VAL A 77 0.63 0.54 -3.21
N VAL A 78 1.62 0.19 -2.40
CA VAL A 78 2.78 -0.60 -2.81
C VAL A 78 2.97 -1.75 -1.84
N VAL A 79 3.68 -2.79 -2.28
CA VAL A 79 4.27 -3.81 -1.42
C VAL A 79 5.74 -3.45 -1.23
N ILE A 80 6.16 -3.19 0.01
CA ILE A 80 7.58 -3.09 0.36
C ILE A 80 8.11 -4.48 0.63
N PHE A 81 9.31 -4.80 0.14
CA PHE A 81 9.96 -6.08 0.37
C PHE A 81 11.48 -5.94 0.57
N ASP A 82 12.06 -6.90 1.27
CA ASP A 82 13.51 -7.07 1.41
C ASP A 82 14.07 -7.67 0.11
N ASP A 83 14.58 -6.82 -0.78
CA ASP A 83 15.09 -7.19 -2.09
C ASP A 83 16.28 -8.14 -1.98
N LEU A 84 17.19 -7.84 -1.05
CA LEU A 84 18.35 -8.70 -0.79
C LEU A 84 17.91 -10.11 -0.36
N TYR A 85 16.89 -10.22 0.47
CA TYR A 85 16.36 -11.53 0.85
C TYR A 85 15.77 -12.28 -0.35
N LEU A 86 14.97 -11.63 -1.20
CA LEU A 86 14.42 -12.30 -2.37
C LEU A 86 15.50 -12.74 -3.35
N SER A 87 16.51 -11.89 -3.62
CA SER A 87 17.65 -12.29 -4.45
C SER A 87 18.38 -13.51 -3.86
N THR A 88 18.51 -13.61 -2.53
CA THR A 88 19.13 -14.79 -1.92
C THR A 88 18.31 -16.07 -2.07
N LEU A 89 16.98 -15.96 -2.17
CA LEU A 89 16.13 -17.10 -2.46
C LEU A 89 16.25 -17.51 -3.93
N GLU A 90 16.26 -16.55 -4.85
CA GLU A 90 16.42 -16.77 -6.29
C GLU A 90 17.74 -17.45 -6.66
N ASP A 91 18.84 -17.00 -6.05
CA ASP A 91 20.19 -17.53 -6.30
C ASP A 91 20.47 -18.85 -5.55
N SER A 92 19.50 -19.39 -4.80
CA SER A 92 19.71 -20.56 -3.96
C SER A 92 19.62 -21.87 -4.77
N GLU A 93 20.56 -22.77 -4.50
CA GLU A 93 20.53 -24.15 -5.04
C GLU A 93 19.57 -25.07 -4.25
N LEU A 94 18.95 -24.56 -3.17
CA LEU A 94 18.00 -25.33 -2.37
C LEU A 94 16.60 -25.20 -2.96
N GLU A 95 15.97 -26.35 -3.27
CA GLU A 95 14.59 -26.41 -3.78
C GLU A 95 13.61 -25.69 -2.84
N SER A 96 13.78 -25.79 -1.53
CA SER A 96 12.92 -25.10 -0.56
C SER A 96 12.99 -23.58 -0.62
N ASP A 97 14.13 -23.02 -1.01
CA ASP A 97 14.30 -21.56 -1.12
C ASP A 97 13.67 -21.07 -2.43
N ASN A 98 13.83 -21.84 -3.51
CA ASN A 98 13.17 -21.60 -4.79
C ASN A 98 11.63 -21.68 -4.66
N ASP A 99 11.12 -22.65 -3.89
CA ASP A 99 9.69 -22.75 -3.57
C ASP A 99 9.18 -21.49 -2.84
N LEU A 100 9.99 -20.91 -1.94
CA LEU A 100 9.64 -19.66 -1.26
C LEU A 100 9.69 -18.48 -2.23
N PHE A 101 10.67 -18.41 -3.11
CA PHE A 101 10.73 -17.38 -4.15
C PHE A 101 9.49 -17.41 -5.06
N ASP A 102 9.14 -18.59 -5.56
CA ASP A 102 7.93 -18.80 -6.35
C ASP A 102 6.67 -18.46 -5.56
N LYS A 103 6.62 -18.82 -4.27
CA LYS A 103 5.49 -18.48 -3.40
C LYS A 103 5.30 -16.97 -3.28
N PHE A 104 6.39 -16.20 -3.14
CA PHE A 104 6.33 -14.73 -3.09
C PHE A 104 5.73 -14.18 -4.39
N TRP A 105 6.24 -14.58 -5.54
CA TRP A 105 5.77 -14.07 -6.83
C TRP A 105 4.35 -14.51 -7.16
N ASN A 106 3.97 -15.75 -6.85
CA ASN A 106 2.60 -16.22 -7.04
C ASN A 106 1.61 -15.41 -6.17
N TRP A 107 1.98 -15.10 -4.93
CA TRP A 107 1.19 -14.23 -4.08
C TRP A 107 1.13 -12.80 -4.63
N PHE A 108 2.26 -12.20 -4.98
CA PHE A 108 2.28 -10.83 -5.51
C PHE A 108 1.50 -10.72 -6.82
N ASN A 109 1.62 -11.68 -7.74
CA ASN A 109 0.83 -11.70 -8.98
C ASN A 109 -0.67 -11.78 -8.69
N SER A 110 -1.09 -12.49 -7.63
CA SER A 110 -2.49 -12.49 -7.22
C SER A 110 -2.97 -11.12 -6.72
N VAL A 111 -2.09 -10.39 -6.02
CA VAL A 111 -2.33 -9.01 -5.55
C VAL A 111 -2.38 -8.03 -6.72
N GLU A 112 -1.42 -8.10 -7.65
CA GLU A 112 -1.33 -7.23 -8.83
C GLU A 112 -2.53 -7.43 -9.76
N SER A 113 -3.06 -8.66 -9.84
CA SER A 113 -4.23 -8.97 -10.68
C SER A 113 -5.57 -8.44 -10.14
N VAL A 114 -5.58 -7.86 -8.93
CA VAL A 114 -6.79 -7.31 -8.31
C VAL A 114 -7.26 -6.08 -9.07
N ASP A 115 -8.53 -6.09 -9.45
CA ASP A 115 -9.22 -4.90 -9.97
C ASP A 115 -9.52 -3.90 -8.85
N LEU A 116 -8.54 -3.06 -8.52
CA LEU A 116 -8.67 -1.98 -7.54
C LEU A 116 -9.66 -0.90 -8.00
N GLU A 117 -9.97 -0.83 -9.29
CA GLU A 117 -10.93 0.10 -9.89
C GLU A 117 -12.36 -0.47 -9.95
N SER A 118 -12.58 -1.66 -9.38
CA SER A 118 -13.89 -2.30 -9.38
C SER A 118 -14.99 -1.38 -8.82
N GLU A 119 -16.21 -1.53 -9.36
CA GLU A 119 -17.36 -0.71 -8.96
C GLU A 119 -17.63 -0.79 -7.45
N ASN A 120 -17.46 -1.96 -6.85
CA ASN A 120 -17.67 -2.16 -5.42
C ASN A 120 -16.70 -1.33 -4.56
N LEU A 121 -15.40 -1.34 -4.88
CA LEU A 121 -14.41 -0.54 -4.16
C LEU A 121 -14.66 0.95 -4.38
N THR A 122 -14.93 1.34 -5.62
CA THR A 122 -15.25 2.73 -5.98
C THR A 122 -16.45 3.26 -5.19
N VAL A 123 -17.53 2.48 -5.09
CA VAL A 123 -18.73 2.86 -4.33
C VAL A 123 -18.42 3.01 -2.84
N GLN A 124 -17.65 2.10 -2.25
CA GLN A 124 -17.25 2.20 -0.84
C GLN A 124 -16.44 3.46 -0.56
N ILE A 125 -15.46 3.77 -1.42
CA ILE A 125 -14.63 4.97 -1.32
C ILE A 125 -15.50 6.24 -1.43
N GLN A 126 -16.39 6.30 -2.42
CA GLN A 126 -17.30 7.42 -2.59
C GLN A 126 -18.23 7.61 -1.39
N GLN A 127 -18.76 6.52 -0.83
CA GLN A 127 -19.62 6.59 0.36
C GLN A 127 -18.85 7.11 1.57
N ALA A 128 -17.63 6.62 1.80
CA ALA A 128 -16.77 7.09 2.88
C ALA A 128 -16.47 8.60 2.74
N TYR A 129 -16.16 9.07 1.53
CA TYR A 129 -15.96 10.50 1.27
C TYR A 129 -17.22 11.34 1.49
N ARG A 130 -18.39 10.88 1.02
CA ARG A 130 -19.65 11.62 1.28
C ARG A 130 -19.95 11.73 2.77
N ASN A 131 -19.60 10.72 3.54
CA ASN A 131 -19.80 10.72 4.99
C ASN A 131 -18.91 11.76 5.70
N THR A 132 -17.67 11.97 5.25
CA THR A 132 -16.80 13.02 5.83
C THR A 132 -17.37 14.41 5.59
N LEU A 133 -17.87 14.69 4.37
CA LEU A 133 -18.52 15.97 4.04
C LEU A 133 -19.78 16.24 4.87
N ASN A 134 -20.56 15.20 5.19
CA ASN A 134 -21.76 15.33 6.01
C ASN A 134 -21.42 15.65 7.47
N ILE A 135 -20.33 15.08 7.99
CA ILE A 135 -19.84 15.40 9.35
C ILE A 135 -19.39 16.85 9.42
N GLU A 136 -18.59 17.33 8.46
CA GLU A 136 -18.13 18.72 8.43
C GLU A 136 -19.31 19.71 8.35
N LYS A 137 -20.31 19.44 7.50
CA LYS A 137 -21.55 20.24 7.46
C LYS A 137 -22.32 20.21 8.78
N GLY A 138 -22.39 19.05 9.43
CA GLY A 138 -23.04 18.88 10.73
C GLY A 138 -22.33 19.65 11.85
N ASP A 139 -21.00 19.76 11.80
CA ASP A 139 -20.21 20.51 12.78
C ASP A 139 -20.27 22.02 12.53
N HIS A 140 -20.34 22.49 11.28
CA HIS A 140 -20.62 23.89 10.97
C HIS A 140 -21.98 24.37 11.51
N LEU A 141 -22.98 23.49 11.57
CA LEU A 141 -24.31 23.81 12.11
C LEU A 141 -24.35 23.89 13.64
N LYS A 142 -23.38 23.30 14.35
CA LYS A 142 -23.34 23.33 15.83
C LYS A 142 -22.81 24.63 16.42
N VAL A 143 -22.20 25.51 15.62
CA VAL A 143 -21.54 26.74 16.12
C VAL A 143 -22.50 27.93 16.25
N ILE A 144 -23.73 27.85 15.76
CA ILE A 144 -24.72 28.93 15.87
C ILE A 144 -25.70 28.66 17.01
N ARG A 145 -25.20 28.73 18.25
CA ARG A 145 -26.04 29.07 19.42
C ARG A 145 -25.32 30.15 20.19
N VAL A 146 -25.51 31.39 19.72
CA VAL A 146 -25.17 32.59 20.49
C VAL A 146 -26.25 32.72 21.57
N ALA A 147 -25.80 32.75 22.82
CA ALA A 147 -26.61 32.98 24.02
C ALA A 147 -27.14 34.41 24.11
#